data_AF-A0A3D0NXV3-F1
#
_entry.id   AF-A0A3D0NXV3-F1
#
_cell.length_a   1.000
_cell.length_b   1.000
_cell.length_c   1.000
_cell.angle_alpha   90.00
_cell.angle_beta   90.00
_cell.angle_gamma   90.00
#
_symmetry.space_group_name_H-M   'P 1'
#
loop_
_entity.id
_entity.type
_entity.pdbx_description
1 polymer ?
#
loop_
_entity_poly.entity_id
_entity_poly.type
_entity_poly.pdbx_seq_one_letter_code
_entity_poly.pdbx_strand_id
1 'polypeptide(L)'
;MFAIFKRELASYFTSPVGYVVTAAFMVFNGIFFYVQCLYTGTSNMYGVFQSMFFIVLFLIPLLTMRLMAEDRKNKTDQALLTAPVGIPSIVFSKFLSAFVMLTICLSAYVIDGIILSMVASPDWSVIIGNIFGMLLMGATFIAIGVFISSLTESVIIAAIFSFAVNVFISMIDTIASTVSWRWLKD
;
A
#
# COMPACT_ATOMS: atom_id res chain seq x y z
N MET A 1 4.92 -21.52 -8.38
CA MET A 1 4.57 -20.38 -7.50
C MET A 1 5.79 -19.50 -7.20
N PHE A 2 6.80 -19.99 -6.45
CA PHE A 2 7.95 -19.17 -6.03
C PHE A 2 8.75 -18.53 -7.18
N ALA A 3 8.94 -19.24 -8.30
CA ALA A 3 9.63 -18.70 -9.47
C ALA A 3 8.93 -17.48 -10.10
N ILE A 4 7.59 -17.48 -10.14
CA ILE A 4 6.79 -16.36 -10.66
C ILE A 4 6.89 -15.19 -9.69
N PHE A 5 6.67 -15.44 -8.40
CA PHE A 5 6.82 -14.42 -7.36
C PHE A 5 8.20 -13.74 -7.41
N LYS A 6 9.29 -14.50 -7.51
CA LYS A 6 10.65 -13.95 -7.61
C LYS A 6 10.80 -13.06 -8.85
N ARG A 7 10.23 -13.47 -9.99
CA ARG A 7 10.26 -12.70 -11.23
C ARG A 7 9.47 -11.39 -11.10
N GLU A 8 8.25 -11.46 -10.55
CA GLU A 8 7.38 -10.29 -10.33
C GLU A 8 8.02 -9.30 -9.36
N LEU A 9 8.58 -9.78 -8.25
CA LEU A 9 9.28 -8.95 -7.29
C LEU A 9 10.53 -8.32 -7.91
N ALA A 10 11.31 -9.07 -8.70
CA ALA A 10 12.44 -8.54 -9.44
C ALA A 10 12.02 -7.46 -10.45
N SER A 11 10.85 -7.61 -11.09
CA SER A 11 10.29 -6.63 -12.02
C SER A 11 10.15 -5.24 -11.39
N TYR A 12 9.72 -5.17 -10.12
CA TYR A 12 9.63 -3.91 -9.37
C TYR A 12 10.98 -3.23 -9.17
N PHE A 13 12.07 -3.99 -8.98
CA PHE A 13 13.43 -3.46 -8.79
C PHE A 13 14.21 -3.29 -10.11
N THR A 14 13.73 -3.83 -11.22
CA THR A 14 14.28 -3.56 -12.55
C THR A 14 13.58 -2.39 -13.24
N SER A 15 12.33 -2.11 -12.85
CA SER A 15 11.54 -1.00 -13.37
C SER A 15 11.78 0.28 -12.56
N PRO A 16 11.88 1.46 -13.18
CA PRO A 16 12.02 2.74 -12.48
C PRO A 16 10.91 3.02 -11.46
N VAL A 17 9.73 2.42 -11.65
CA VAL A 17 8.55 2.73 -10.84
C VAL A 17 8.68 2.26 -9.40
N GLY A 18 9.27 1.09 -9.15
CA GLY A 18 9.44 0.61 -7.78
C GLY A 18 10.27 1.60 -6.96
N TYR A 19 11.38 2.07 -7.53
CA TYR A 19 12.22 3.08 -6.90
C TYR A 19 11.51 4.42 -6.70
N VAL A 20 10.78 4.91 -7.70
CA VAL A 20 10.04 6.18 -7.58
C VAL A 20 9.00 6.10 -6.46
N VAL A 21 8.30 4.99 -6.36
CA VAL A 21 7.28 4.79 -5.33
C VAL A 21 7.90 4.70 -3.94
N THR A 22 8.94 3.89 -3.76
CA THR A 22 9.64 3.79 -2.47
C THR A 22 10.28 5.11 -2.06
N ALA A 23 10.89 5.84 -3.01
CA ALA A 23 11.46 7.15 -2.75
C ALA A 23 10.40 8.18 -2.36
N ALA A 24 9.27 8.22 -3.07
CA ALA A 24 8.15 9.11 -2.72
C ALA A 24 7.63 8.80 -1.31
N PHE A 25 7.44 7.52 -0.99
CA PHE A 25 7.01 7.08 0.33
C PHE A 25 7.99 7.57 1.41
N MET A 26 9.29 7.35 1.23
CA MET A 26 10.33 7.78 2.18
C MET A 26 10.37 9.31 2.36
N VAL A 27 10.23 10.08 1.27
CA VAL A 27 10.23 11.55 1.33
C VAL A 27 9.04 12.05 2.14
N PHE A 28 7.83 11.59 1.84
CA PHE A 28 6.65 11.98 2.61
C PHE A 28 6.77 11.55 4.07
N ASN A 29 7.32 10.35 4.33
CA ASN A 29 7.49 9.82 5.68
C ASN A 29 8.46 10.68 6.49
N GLY A 30 9.62 11.01 5.93
CA GLY A 30 10.58 11.91 6.55
C GLY A 30 10.02 13.31 6.82
N ILE A 31 9.25 13.88 5.88
CA ILE A 31 8.60 15.19 6.07
C ILE A 31 7.60 15.13 7.23
N PHE A 32 6.70 14.14 7.25
CA PHE A 32 5.71 14.04 8.33
C PHE A 32 6.36 13.69 9.67
N PHE A 33 7.39 12.86 9.68
CA PHE A 33 8.17 12.55 10.88
C PHE A 33 8.82 13.83 11.45
N TYR A 34 9.44 14.65 10.60
CA TYR A 34 10.01 15.92 11.00
C TYR A 34 8.94 16.86 11.57
N VAL A 35 7.84 17.07 10.85
CA VAL A 35 6.80 18.03 11.24
C VAL A 35 6.05 17.58 12.51
N GLN A 36 5.71 16.29 12.61
CA GLN A 36 4.84 15.78 13.66
C GLN A 36 5.58 15.41 14.95
N CYS A 37 6.83 14.95 14.86
CA CYS A 37 7.60 14.52 16.04
C CYS A 37 8.75 15.49 16.37
N LEU A 38 9.64 15.78 15.41
CA LEU A 38 10.86 16.56 15.69
C LEU A 38 10.58 18.05 15.94
N TYR A 39 9.71 18.66 15.12
CA TYR A 39 9.39 20.08 15.24
C TYR A 39 8.53 20.39 16.48
N THR A 40 7.63 19.48 16.85
CA THR A 40 6.75 19.61 18.02
C THR A 40 7.42 19.14 19.32
N GLY A 41 8.53 18.41 19.23
CA GLY A 41 9.22 17.83 20.38
C GLY A 41 8.45 16.67 21.03
N THR A 42 7.62 15.95 20.27
CA THR A 42 6.80 14.85 20.80
C THR A 42 7.33 13.49 20.34
N SER A 43 7.25 12.48 21.22
CA SER A 43 7.59 11.09 20.90
C SER A 43 6.42 10.29 20.30
N ASN A 44 5.24 10.90 20.18
CA ASN A 44 4.04 10.23 19.72
C ASN A 44 3.95 10.27 18.18
N MET A 45 4.00 9.09 17.56
CA MET A 45 3.98 8.94 16.10
C MET A 45 2.58 8.91 15.49
N TYR A 46 1.53 9.05 16.29
CA TYR A 46 0.14 9.00 15.80
C TYR A 46 -0.12 9.97 14.64
N GLY A 47 0.38 11.21 14.73
CA GLY A 47 0.23 12.21 13.67
C GLY A 47 0.94 11.83 12.37
N VAL A 48 2.07 11.10 12.46
CA VAL A 48 2.80 10.58 11.29
C VAL A 48 1.96 9.52 10.58
N PHE A 49 1.43 8.55 11.32
CA PHE A 49 0.59 7.49 10.76
C PHE A 49 -0.70 8.03 10.13
N GLN A 50 -1.37 8.99 10.79
CA GLN A 50 -2.57 9.66 10.25
C GLN A 50 -2.27 10.37 8.92
N SER A 51 -1.17 11.12 8.85
CA SER A 51 -0.80 11.85 7.62
C SER A 51 -0.42 10.88 6.49
N MET A 52 0.28 9.81 6.85
CA MET A 52 0.71 8.77 5.92
C MET A 52 -0.43 7.92 5.37
N PHE A 53 -1.53 7.74 6.11
CA PHE A 53 -2.70 7.00 5.64
C PHE A 53 -3.17 7.50 4.27
N PHE A 54 -3.28 8.82 4.09
CA PHE A 54 -3.68 9.42 2.82
C PHE A 54 -2.65 9.18 1.71
N ILE A 55 -1.35 9.21 2.04
CA ILE A 55 -0.28 8.91 1.08
C ILE A 55 -0.35 7.45 0.64
N VAL A 56 -0.49 6.51 1.58
CA VAL A 56 -0.61 5.07 1.30
C VAL A 56 -1.84 4.78 0.43
N LEU A 57 -2.96 5.43 0.71
CA LEU A 57 -4.20 5.30 -0.06
C LEU A 57 -3.99 5.67 -1.54
N PHE A 58 -3.21 6.71 -1.82
CA PHE A 58 -2.86 7.14 -3.18
C PHE A 58 -1.77 6.26 -3.82
N LEU A 59 -0.80 5.84 -3.03
CA LEU A 59 0.42 5.18 -3.49
C LEU A 59 0.18 3.69 -3.85
N ILE A 60 -0.77 3.03 -3.20
CA ILE A 60 -1.12 1.63 -3.51
C ILE A 60 -1.69 1.45 -4.93
N PRO A 61 -2.68 2.23 -5.39
CA PRO A 61 -3.11 2.22 -6.79
C PRO A 61 -1.95 2.34 -7.78
N LEU A 62 -0.95 3.17 -7.46
CA LEU A 62 0.24 3.36 -8.30
C LEU A 62 1.15 2.11 -8.30
N LEU A 63 1.20 1.35 -7.20
CA LEU A 63 1.91 0.07 -7.12
C LEU A 63 1.19 -1.05 -7.86
N THR A 64 -0.15 -1.09 -7.83
CA THR A 64 -0.94 -2.21 -8.36
C THR A 64 -1.40 -2.04 -9.80
N MET A 65 -1.49 -0.81 -10.31
CA MET A 65 -2.06 -0.50 -11.63
C MET A 65 -1.41 -1.29 -12.78
N ARG A 66 -0.11 -1.60 -12.69
CA ARG A 66 0.66 -2.29 -13.73
C ARG A 66 0.58 -3.80 -13.68
N LEU A 67 0.26 -4.37 -12.52
CA LEU A 67 0.41 -5.81 -12.27
C LEU A 67 -0.31 -6.68 -13.31
N MET A 68 -1.54 -6.36 -13.68
CA MET A 68 -2.30 -7.12 -14.69
C MET A 68 -2.48 -6.34 -15.99
N ALA A 69 -2.71 -5.03 -15.92
CA ALA A 69 -2.97 -4.20 -17.10
C ALA A 69 -1.77 -4.14 -18.06
N GLU A 70 -0.53 -4.14 -17.54
CA GLU A 70 0.67 -4.08 -18.40
C GLU A 70 0.90 -5.39 -19.15
N ASP A 71 0.63 -6.53 -18.51
CA ASP A 71 0.71 -7.84 -19.17
C ASP A 71 -0.35 -8.00 -20.27
N ARG A 72 -1.55 -7.48 -20.03
CA ARG A 72 -2.64 -7.52 -21.00
C ARG A 72 -2.34 -6.59 -22.19
N LYS A 73 -1.86 -5.38 -21.90
CA LYS A 73 -1.44 -4.40 -22.91
C LYS A 73 -0.32 -4.93 -23.81
N ASN A 74 0.66 -5.63 -23.23
CA ASN A 74 1.81 -6.18 -23.96
C ASN A 74 1.53 -7.56 -24.58
N LYS A 75 0.31 -8.10 -24.44
CA LYS A 75 -0.09 -9.46 -24.85
C LYS A 75 0.76 -10.59 -24.25
N THR A 76 1.54 -10.31 -23.20
CA THR A 76 2.31 -11.30 -22.45
C THR A 76 1.40 -12.17 -21.58
N ASP A 77 0.16 -11.73 -21.34
CA ASP A 77 -0.87 -12.50 -20.64
C ASP A 77 -1.16 -13.87 -21.32
N GLN A 78 -1.14 -13.93 -22.66
CA GLN A 78 -1.33 -15.19 -23.39
C GLN A 78 -0.19 -16.19 -23.16
N ALA A 79 1.05 -15.70 -23.07
CA ALA A 79 2.21 -16.53 -22.76
C ALA A 79 2.17 -17.01 -21.29
N LEU A 80 1.63 -16.21 -20.38
CA LEU A 80 1.46 -16.57 -18.98
C LEU A 80 0.37 -17.62 -18.78
N LEU A 81 -0.75 -17.51 -19.51
CA LEU A 81 -1.87 -18.45 -19.42
C LEU A 81 -1.61 -19.78 -20.13
N THR A 82 -0.68 -19.82 -21.09
CA THR A 82 -0.25 -21.06 -21.77
C THR A 82 0.88 -21.80 -21.03
N ALA A 83 1.52 -21.15 -20.07
CA ALA A 83 2.49 -21.80 -19.21
C ALA A 83 1.80 -22.84 -18.29
N PRO A 84 2.49 -23.93 -17.88
CA PRO A 84 1.91 -25.00 -17.05
C PRO A 84 1.78 -24.57 -15.58
N VAL A 85 1.09 -23.45 -15.33
CA VAL A 85 0.88 -22.84 -14.01
C VAL A 85 -0.57 -22.41 -13.85
N GLY A 86 -1.17 -22.77 -12.72
CA GLY A 86 -2.57 -22.44 -12.44
C GLY A 86 -2.80 -20.94 -12.26
N ILE A 87 -3.95 -20.45 -12.74
CA ILE A 87 -4.40 -19.05 -12.61
C ILE A 87 -4.31 -18.53 -11.16
N PRO A 88 -4.72 -19.29 -10.10
CA PRO A 88 -4.63 -18.81 -8.73
C PRO A 88 -3.18 -18.52 -8.30
N SER A 89 -2.21 -19.30 -8.79
CA SER A 89 -0.80 -19.06 -8.52
C SER A 89 -0.32 -17.73 -9.11
N ILE A 90 -0.84 -17.34 -10.27
CA ILE A 90 -0.44 -16.10 -10.96
C ILE A 90 -0.96 -14.91 -10.15
N VAL A 91 -2.25 -14.92 -9.83
CA VAL A 91 -2.91 -13.84 -9.06
C VAL A 91 -2.26 -13.69 -7.68
N PHE A 92 -2.04 -14.79 -6.97
CA PHE A 92 -1.45 -14.76 -5.63
C PHE A 92 0.00 -14.25 -5.65
N SER A 93 0.78 -14.61 -6.67
CA SER A 93 2.17 -14.12 -6.80
C SER A 93 2.23 -12.61 -7.02
N LYS A 94 1.30 -12.04 -7.81
CA LYS A 94 1.23 -10.60 -8.06
C LYS A 94 0.77 -9.82 -6.83
N PHE A 95 -0.25 -10.31 -6.14
CA PHE A 95 -0.67 -9.78 -4.84
C PHE A 95 0.50 -9.78 -3.85
N LEU A 96 1.18 -10.92 -3.68
CA LEU A 96 2.26 -11.06 -2.72
C LEU A 96 3.45 -10.16 -3.06
N SER A 97 3.74 -9.95 -4.35
CA SER A 97 4.82 -9.05 -4.78
C SER A 97 4.56 -7.60 -4.39
N ALA A 98 3.34 -7.10 -4.62
CA ALA A 98 2.94 -5.77 -4.15
C ALA A 98 2.87 -5.68 -2.62
N PHE A 99 2.44 -6.73 -1.94
CA PHE A 99 2.40 -6.78 -0.47
C PHE A 99 3.80 -6.68 0.14
N VAL A 100 4.79 -7.36 -0.45
CA VAL A 100 6.19 -7.25 -0.01
C VAL A 100 6.74 -5.87 -0.32
N MET A 101 6.45 -5.26 -1.48
CA MET A 101 6.84 -3.88 -1.76
C MET A 101 6.27 -2.89 -0.74
N LEU A 102 5.00 -3.05 -0.36
CA LEU A 102 4.39 -2.26 0.70
C LEU A 102 5.08 -2.49 2.05
N THR A 103 5.41 -3.74 2.39
CA THR A 103 6.16 -4.06 3.62
C THR A 103 7.53 -3.38 3.65
N ILE A 104 8.24 -3.32 2.51
CA ILE A 104 9.51 -2.61 2.39
C ILE A 104 9.31 -1.11 2.63
N CYS A 105 8.27 -0.50 2.08
CA CYS A 105 7.94 0.90 2.37
C CYS A 105 7.68 1.11 3.87
N LEU A 106 6.83 0.28 4.49
CA LEU A 106 6.48 0.40 5.91
C LEU A 106 7.67 0.19 6.86
N SER A 107 8.76 -0.44 6.41
CA SER A 107 10.00 -0.54 7.20
C SER A 107 10.58 0.83 7.59
N ALA A 108 10.25 1.90 6.85
CA ALA A 108 10.66 3.25 7.19
C ALA A 108 10.14 3.70 8.57
N TYR A 109 8.94 3.26 9.00
CA TYR A 109 8.45 3.58 10.35
C TYR A 109 9.25 2.94 11.46
N VAL A 110 9.87 1.78 11.20
CA VAL A 110 10.77 1.15 12.16
C VAL A 110 12.03 1.99 12.31
N ILE A 111 12.54 2.54 11.21
CA ILE A 111 13.70 3.45 11.22
C ILE A 111 13.36 4.70 12.03
N ASP A 112 12.21 5.32 11.79
CA ASP A 112 11.74 6.48 12.57
C ASP A 112 11.61 6.17 14.07
N GLY A 113 11.06 5.01 14.42
CA GLY A 113 10.95 4.55 15.81
C GLY A 113 12.32 4.33 16.48
N ILE A 114 13.30 3.79 15.74
CA ILE A 114 14.68 3.67 16.21
C ILE A 114 15.29 5.06 16.45
N ILE A 115 15.12 6.00 15.52
CA ILE A 115 15.62 7.38 15.66
C ILE A 115 15.03 8.04 16.91
N LEU A 116 13.71 7.88 17.14
CA LEU A 116 13.07 8.40 18.34
C LEU A 116 13.59 7.74 19.61
N SER A 117 13.88 6.44 19.60
CA SER A 117 14.40 5.72 20.78
C SER A 117 15.76 6.25 21.28
N MET A 118 16.52 6.94 20.42
CA MET A 118 17.78 7.58 20.81
C MET A 118 17.58 8.90 21.56
N VAL A 119 16.45 9.57 21.36
CA VAL A 119 16.17 10.92 21.89
C VAL A 119 15.10 10.89 22.98
N ALA A 120 14.14 9.97 22.89
CA ALA A 120 13.00 9.83 23.78
C ALA A 120 12.59 8.35 23.91
N SER A 121 11.59 8.06 24.73
CA SER A 121 10.98 6.72 24.83
C SER A 121 9.69 6.65 24.00
N PRO A 122 9.73 6.18 22.73
CA PRO A 122 8.53 5.97 21.94
C PRO A 122 7.76 4.73 22.40
N ASP A 123 6.44 4.77 22.29
CA ASP A 123 5.55 3.64 22.59
C ASP A 123 5.60 2.59 21.46
N TRP A 124 6.52 1.63 21.59
CA TRP A 124 6.72 0.56 20.60
C TRP A 124 5.47 -0.28 20.34
N SER A 125 4.62 -0.48 21.36
CA SER A 125 3.35 -1.20 21.20
C SER A 125 2.42 -0.50 20.21
N VAL A 126 2.36 0.83 20.27
CA VAL A 126 1.55 1.66 19.37
C VAL A 126 2.14 1.65 17.96
N ILE A 127 3.47 1.75 17.83
CA ILE A 127 4.15 1.73 16.52
C ILE A 127 3.90 0.40 15.80
N ILE A 128 4.15 -0.72 16.47
CA ILE A 128 3.96 -2.05 15.89
C ILE A 128 2.48 -2.28 15.55
N GLY A 129 1.56 -1.86 16.42
CA GLY A 129 0.12 -1.94 16.17
C GLY A 129 -0.30 -1.16 14.92
N ASN A 130 0.21 0.05 14.73
CA ASN A 130 -0.08 0.87 13.55
C ASN A 130 0.56 0.30 12.27
N ILE A 131 1.79 -0.22 12.33
CA ILE A 131 2.41 -0.90 11.19
C ILE A 131 1.57 -2.11 10.76
N PHE A 132 1.10 -2.90 11.72
CA PHE A 132 0.25 -4.05 11.42
C PHE A 132 -1.11 -3.64 10.85
N GLY A 133 -1.72 -2.58 11.40
CA GLY A 133 -2.94 -1.99 10.86
C GLY A 133 -2.77 -1.51 9.42
N MET A 134 -1.67 -0.80 9.12
CA MET A 134 -1.34 -0.36 7.77
C MET A 134 -1.05 -1.52 6.80
N LEU A 135 -0.43 -2.61 7.27
CA LEU A 135 -0.24 -3.82 6.47
C LEU A 135 -1.57 -4.45 6.06
N LEU A 136 -2.50 -4.62 6.99
CA LEU A 136 -3.82 -5.21 6.73
C LEU A 136 -4.68 -4.33 5.82
N MET A 137 -4.69 -3.03 6.08
CA MET A 137 -5.35 -2.06 5.21
C MET A 137 -4.72 -2.07 3.82
N GLY A 138 -3.39 -2.04 3.75
CA GLY A 138 -2.63 -2.09 2.52
C GLY A 138 -2.93 -3.35 1.71
N ALA A 139 -3.03 -4.52 2.35
CA ALA A 139 -3.45 -5.76 1.73
C ALA A 139 -4.84 -5.65 1.08
N THR A 140 -5.79 -5.01 1.76
CA THR A 140 -7.15 -4.78 1.22
C THR A 140 -7.10 -3.93 -0.05
N PHE A 141 -6.41 -2.79 0.00
CA PHE A 141 -6.26 -1.89 -1.14
C PHE A 141 -5.48 -2.53 -2.30
N ILE A 142 -4.47 -3.38 -2.00
CA ILE A 142 -3.74 -4.12 -3.02
C ILE A 142 -4.65 -5.14 -3.69
N ALA A 143 -5.45 -5.89 -2.94
CA ALA A 143 -6.38 -6.87 -3.49
C ALA A 143 -7.39 -6.22 -4.44
N ILE A 144 -7.95 -5.07 -4.05
CA ILE A 144 -8.85 -4.26 -4.89
C ILE A 144 -8.10 -3.77 -6.15
N GLY A 145 -6.89 -3.25 -5.99
CA GLY A 145 -6.09 -2.76 -7.11
C GLY A 145 -5.73 -3.84 -8.13
N VAL A 146 -5.37 -5.04 -7.65
CA VAL A 146 -5.12 -6.21 -8.51
C VAL A 146 -6.39 -6.64 -9.25
N PHE A 147 -7.53 -6.66 -8.56
CA PHE A 147 -8.82 -6.98 -9.16
C PHE A 147 -9.19 -5.99 -10.27
N ILE A 148 -9.11 -4.68 -10.00
CA ILE A 148 -9.42 -3.63 -10.98
C ILE A 148 -8.43 -3.64 -12.15
N SER A 149 -7.13 -3.86 -11.89
CA SER A 149 -6.10 -3.99 -12.94
C SER A 149 -6.39 -5.16 -13.88
N SER A 150 -7.07 -6.22 -13.43
CA SER A 150 -7.47 -7.34 -14.30
C SER A 150 -8.61 -7.01 -15.26
N LEU A 151 -9.43 -6.01 -14.93
CA LEU A 151 -10.60 -5.60 -15.72
C LEU A 151 -10.27 -4.64 -16.87
N THR A 152 -9.05 -4.09 -16.91
CA THR A 152 -8.67 -3.06 -17.87
C THR A 152 -7.32 -3.32 -18.51
N GLU A 153 -7.15 -2.86 -19.75
CA GLU A 153 -5.87 -2.89 -20.47
C GLU A 153 -5.08 -1.59 -20.29
N SER A 154 -5.72 -0.54 -19.78
CA SER A 154 -5.09 0.76 -19.58
C SER A 154 -4.64 0.92 -18.13
N VAL A 155 -3.31 1.00 -17.95
CA VAL A 155 -2.67 1.26 -16.64
C VAL A 155 -3.22 2.53 -15.98
N ILE A 156 -3.52 3.57 -16.77
CA ILE A 156 -4.07 4.84 -16.25
C ILE A 156 -5.49 4.64 -15.73
N ILE A 157 -6.34 3.94 -16.49
CA ILE A 157 -7.73 3.66 -16.06
C ILE A 157 -7.72 2.76 -14.82
N ALA A 158 -6.83 1.76 -14.76
CA ALA A 158 -6.65 0.90 -13.60
C ALA A 158 -6.32 1.72 -12.35
N ALA A 159 -5.39 2.66 -12.47
CA ALA A 159 -4.96 3.52 -11.36
C ALA A 159 -6.09 4.39 -10.84
N ILE A 160 -6.80 5.09 -11.74
CA ILE A 160 -7.88 6.02 -11.38
C ILE A 160 -9.04 5.27 -10.71
N PHE A 161 -9.47 4.13 -11.26
CA PHE A 161 -10.56 3.35 -10.66
C PHE A 161 -10.15 2.74 -9.32
N SER A 162 -8.92 2.22 -9.20
CA SER A 162 -8.43 1.66 -7.93
C SER A 162 -8.36 2.74 -6.86
N PHE A 163 -7.88 3.92 -7.21
CA PHE A 163 -7.87 5.06 -6.31
C PHE A 163 -9.28 5.47 -5.89
N ALA A 164 -10.20 5.63 -6.84
CA ALA A 164 -11.58 6.01 -6.55
C ALA A 164 -12.27 5.01 -5.61
N VAL A 165 -12.08 3.71 -5.82
CA VAL A 165 -12.65 2.66 -4.95
C VAL A 165 -12.01 2.68 -3.57
N ASN A 166 -10.68 2.86 -3.47
CA ASN A 166 -10.01 2.96 -2.17
C ASN A 166 -10.48 4.19 -1.37
N VAL A 167 -10.63 5.34 -2.03
CA VAL A 167 -11.22 6.55 -1.42
C VAL A 167 -12.63 6.25 -0.93
N PHE A 168 -13.48 5.66 -1.78
CA PHE A 168 -14.87 5.36 -1.42
C PHE A 168 -14.96 4.46 -0.19
N ILE A 169 -14.16 3.39 -0.13
CA ILE A 169 -14.11 2.49 1.02
C ILE A 169 -13.62 3.22 2.28
N SER A 170 -12.60 4.07 2.16
CA SER A 170 -12.12 4.86 3.31
C SER A 170 -13.15 5.85 3.84
N MET A 171 -14.05 6.35 2.98
CA MET A 171 -15.11 7.29 3.38
C MET A 171 -16.28 6.62 4.09
N ILE A 172 -16.42 5.29 4.00
CA ILE A 172 -17.51 4.57 4.68
C ILE A 172 -17.47 4.82 6.19
N ASP A 173 -16.28 4.88 6.79
CA ASP A 173 -16.13 5.11 8.23
C ASP A 173 -16.58 6.53 8.62
N THR A 174 -16.18 7.55 7.87
CA THR A 174 -16.61 8.95 8.06
C THR A 174 -18.11 9.12 7.88
N ILE A 175 -18.72 8.42 6.93
CA ILE A 175 -20.17 8.45 6.72
C ILE A 175 -20.86 7.77 7.90
N ALA A 176 -20.38 6.61 8.33
CA ALA A 176 -20.94 5.87 9.46
C ALA A 176 -20.90 6.68 10.76
N SER A 177 -19.82 7.43 11.03
CA SER A 177 -19.71 8.28 12.22
C SER A 177 -20.65 9.50 12.21
N THR A 178 -21.05 9.96 11.02
CA THR A 178 -21.92 11.13 10.84
C THR A 178 -23.40 10.76 10.89
N VAL A 179 -23.74 9.53 10.46
CA VAL A 179 -25.11 9.00 10.57
C VAL A 179 -25.32 8.52 12.00
N SER A 180 -25.79 9.41 12.88
CA SER A 180 -26.23 9.02 14.21
C SER A 180 -27.47 8.12 14.10
N TRP A 181 -27.27 6.80 14.15
CA TRP A 181 -28.36 5.83 14.23
C TRP A 181 -29.02 5.93 15.61
N ARG A 182 -29.98 6.85 15.72
CA ARG A 182 -30.80 7.07 16.92
C ARG A 182 -31.56 5.81 17.37
N TRP A 183 -31.63 4.79 16.51
CA TRP A 183 -32.28 3.49 16.74
C TRP A 183 -31.41 2.42 17.44
N LEU A 184 -30.12 2.71 17.71
CA LEU A 184 -29.17 1.78 18.37
C LEU A 184 -28.78 2.24 19.79
N LYS A 185 -29.47 3.25 20.33
CA LYS A 185 -29.21 3.84 21.65
C LYS A 185 -30.25 3.49 22.72
N ASP A 186 -31.28 2.72 22.37
CA ASP A 186 -32.25 2.11 23.29
C ASP A 186 -31.94 0.60 23.40
#